data_AF-A0A1D8RWF7-F1
#
_entry.id   AF-A0A1D8RWF7-F1
#
_cell.length_a   1.000
_cell.length_b   1.000
_cell.length_c   1.000
_cell.angle_alpha   90.00
_cell.angle_beta   90.00
_cell.angle_gamma   90.00
#
_symmetry.space_group_name_H-M   'P 1'
#
loop_
_entity.id
_entity.type
_entity.pdbx_description
1 polymer ?
#
loop_
_entity_poly.entity_id
_entity_poly.type
_entity_poly.pdbx_seq_one_letter_code
_entity_poly.pdbx_strand_id
1 'polypeptide(L)'
;MNKVNALLHEKMNWHSFKEPMIDIYSRNFTEAEIQGLITFYRSDIGRSMTKKMPLIIQDSIILSQQLMQDFIPEVQSLAKELSASIEQSRQKEQKNK
;
A
#
# COMPACT_ATOMS: atom_id res chain seq x y z
N MET A 1 -4.26 -19.07 26.11
CA MET A 1 -3.26 -18.97 25.03
C MET A 1 -2.87 -20.35 24.46
N ASN A 2 -2.52 -21.35 25.28
CA ASN A 2 -2.00 -22.65 24.76
C ASN A 2 -2.98 -23.45 23.88
N LYS A 3 -4.28 -23.48 24.21
CA LYS A 3 -5.30 -24.18 23.40
C LYS A 3 -5.57 -23.50 22.05
N VAL A 4 -5.53 -22.17 22.01
CA VAL A 4 -5.70 -21.39 20.77
C VAL A 4 -4.51 -21.61 19.85
N ASN A 5 -3.28 -21.57 20.37
CA ASN A 5 -2.07 -21.87 19.58
C ASN A 5 -2.07 -23.32 19.08
N ALA A 6 -2.46 -24.29 19.91
CA ALA A 6 -2.57 -25.68 19.50
C ALA A 6 -3.61 -25.87 18.38
N LEU A 7 -4.77 -25.24 18.51
CA LEU A 7 -5.81 -25.25 17.48
C LEU A 7 -5.33 -24.55 16.20
N LEU A 8 -4.60 -23.44 16.32
CA LEU A 8 -4.02 -22.74 15.18
C LEU A 8 -3.00 -23.63 14.47
N HIS A 9 -2.12 -24.31 15.19
CA HIS A 9 -1.18 -25.26 14.61
C HIS A 9 -1.89 -26.46 13.98
N GLU A 10 -2.96 -26.97 14.58
CA GLU A 10 -3.73 -28.08 14.02
C GLU A 10 -4.45 -27.68 12.72
N LYS A 11 -5.03 -26.48 12.67
CA LYS A 11 -5.84 -26.03 11.53
C LYS A 11 -5.04 -25.30 10.45
N MET A 12 -4.08 -24.47 10.85
CA MET A 12 -3.20 -23.64 10.01
C MET A 12 -1.79 -24.24 9.94
N ASN A 13 -1.71 -25.53 9.62
CA ASN A 13 -0.45 -26.18 9.32
C ASN A 13 -0.12 -26.08 7.83
N TRP A 14 1.14 -26.38 7.50
CA TRP A 14 1.62 -26.39 6.11
C TRP A 14 0.81 -27.32 5.21
N HIS A 15 0.36 -28.47 5.70
CA HIS A 15 -0.43 -29.41 4.88
C HIS A 15 -1.79 -28.82 4.49
N SER A 16 -2.50 -28.18 5.44
CA SER A 16 -3.75 -27.46 5.19
C SER A 16 -3.58 -26.25 4.25
N PHE A 17 -2.40 -25.65 4.22
CA PHE A 17 -2.12 -24.45 3.42
C PHE A 17 -1.58 -24.77 2.03
N LYS A 18 -0.76 -25.80 1.90
CA LYS A 18 -0.01 -26.13 0.69
C LYS A 18 -0.93 -26.47 -0.49
N GLU A 19 -1.89 -27.38 -0.32
CA GLU A 19 -2.74 -27.82 -1.44
C GLU A 19 -3.60 -26.67 -2.01
N PRO A 20 -4.30 -25.85 -1.20
CA PRO A 20 -4.99 -24.67 -1.72
C PRO A 20 -4.07 -23.68 -2.44
N MET A 21 -2.82 -23.53 -1.97
CA MET A 21 -1.84 -22.66 -2.62
C MET A 21 -1.40 -23.22 -3.97
N ILE A 22 -1.17 -24.53 -4.08
CA ILE A 22 -0.88 -25.18 -5.36
C ILE A 22 -2.03 -24.94 -6.34
N ASP A 23 -3.28 -25.12 -5.91
CA ASP A 23 -4.46 -24.89 -6.75
C ASP A 23 -4.59 -23.43 -7.20
N ILE A 24 -4.27 -22.47 -6.33
CA ILE A 24 -4.26 -21.05 -6.70
C ILE A 24 -3.22 -20.78 -7.78
N TYR A 25 -1.97 -21.24 -7.58
CA TYR A 25 -0.92 -20.98 -8.56
C TYR A 25 -1.16 -21.71 -9.88
N SER A 26 -1.62 -22.96 -9.83
CA SER A 26 -1.88 -23.78 -11.03
C SER A 26 -3.04 -23.25 -11.88
N ARG A 27 -4.00 -22.54 -11.27
CA ARG A 27 -5.11 -21.89 -11.99
C ARG A 27 -4.74 -20.56 -12.63
N ASN A 28 -3.70 -19.88 -12.13
CA ASN A 28 -3.36 -18.51 -12.56
C ASN A 28 -2.07 -18.43 -13.37
N PHE A 29 -1.22 -19.45 -13.31
CA PHE A 29 0.04 -19.52 -14.04
C PHE A 29 0.14 -20.80 -14.84
N THR A 30 0.74 -20.69 -16.01
CA THR A 30 1.21 -21.82 -16.80
C THR A 30 2.48 -22.42 -16.19
N GLU A 31 2.79 -23.66 -16.55
CA GLU A 31 4.03 -24.34 -16.13
C GLU A 31 5.28 -23.53 -16.52
N ALA A 32 5.30 -22.95 -17.72
CA ALA A 32 6.41 -22.13 -18.20
C ALA A 32 6.60 -20.86 -17.35
N GLU A 33 5.52 -20.19 -16.95
CA GLU A 33 5.58 -19.02 -16.08
C GLU A 33 6.05 -19.38 -14.67
N ILE A 34 5.56 -20.50 -14.11
CA ILE A 34 6.04 -21.01 -12.82
C ILE A 34 7.55 -21.32 -12.89
N GLN A 35 8.00 -21.97 -13.95
CA GLN A 35 9.42 -22.28 -14.13
C GLN A 35 10.28 -21.00 -14.28
N GLY A 36 9.74 -19.98 -14.96
CA GLY A 36 10.34 -18.66 -15.05
C GLY A 36 10.46 -17.98 -13.68
N LEU A 37 9.38 -18.00 -12.89
CA LEU A 37 9.37 -17.45 -11.52
C LEU A 37 10.38 -18.19 -10.61
N ILE A 38 10.43 -19.52 -10.67
CA ILE A 38 11.40 -20.32 -9.92
C ILE A 38 12.83 -19.91 -10.30
N THR A 39 13.11 -19.76 -11.59
CA THR A 39 14.43 -19.35 -12.08
C THR A 39 14.79 -17.96 -11.58
N PHE A 40 13.87 -17.01 -11.68
CA PHE A 40 14.06 -15.64 -11.20
C PHE A 40 14.30 -15.62 -9.69
N TYR A 41 13.42 -16.19 -8.86
CA TYR A 41 13.56 -16.17 -7.40
C TYR A 41 14.79 -16.94 -6.89
N ARG A 42 15.34 -17.88 -7.67
CA ARG A 42 16.61 -18.56 -7.39
C ARG A 42 17.85 -17.77 -7.83
N SER A 43 17.72 -16.71 -8.62
CA SER A 43 18.85 -15.85 -8.98
C SER A 43 19.25 -14.92 -7.82
N ASP A 44 20.47 -14.39 -7.86
CA ASP A 44 20.92 -13.38 -6.88
C ASP A 44 20.04 -12.14 -6.90
N ILE A 45 19.64 -11.69 -8.10
CA ILE A 45 18.78 -10.53 -8.25
C ILE A 45 17.37 -10.79 -7.70
N GLY A 46 16.77 -11.95 -7.98
CA GLY A 46 15.45 -12.30 -7.46
C GLY A 46 15.43 -12.43 -5.94
N ARG A 47 16.45 -13.06 -5.35
CA ARG A 47 16.60 -13.09 -3.88
C ARG A 47 16.76 -11.70 -3.28
N SER A 48 17.56 -10.84 -3.91
CA SER A 48 17.71 -9.45 -3.48
C SER A 48 16.38 -8.70 -3.55
N MET A 49 15.63 -8.86 -4.65
CA MET A 49 14.33 -8.25 -4.84
C MET A 49 13.34 -8.69 -3.76
N THR A 50 13.18 -9.99 -3.52
CA THR A 50 12.28 -10.51 -2.47
C THR A 50 12.58 -9.92 -1.09
N LYS A 51 13.86 -9.73 -0.76
CA LYS A 51 14.27 -9.14 0.52
C LYS A 51 14.02 -7.63 0.60
N LYS A 52 14.19 -6.90 -0.51
CA LYS A 52 14.15 -5.44 -0.54
C LYS A 52 12.78 -4.86 -0.86
N MET A 53 11.89 -5.60 -1.52
CA MET A 53 10.55 -5.10 -1.87
C MET A 53 9.74 -4.58 -0.68
N PRO A 54 9.69 -5.26 0.48
CA PRO A 54 9.00 -4.73 1.66
C PRO A 54 9.59 -3.41 2.15
N LEU A 55 10.92 -3.26 2.09
CA LEU A 55 11.62 -2.03 2.48
C LEU A 55 11.30 -0.90 1.52
N ILE A 56 11.31 -1.16 0.22
CA ILE A 56 10.94 -0.17 -0.80
C ILE A 56 9.50 0.32 -0.59
N ILE A 57 8.56 -0.59 -0.31
CA ILE A 57 7.17 -0.21 -0.02
C ILE A 57 7.09 0.64 1.25
N GLN A 58 7.82 0.26 2.31
CA GLN A 58 7.89 1.04 3.55
C GLN A 58 8.43 2.45 3.31
N ASP A 59 9.56 2.57 2.61
CA ASP A 59 10.19 3.84 2.27
C ASP A 59 9.25 4.71 1.40
N SER A 60 8.52 4.09 0.47
CA SER A 60 7.54 4.78 -0.37
C SER A 60 6.37 5.36 0.45
N ILE A 61 5.90 4.63 1.46
CA ILE A 61 4.86 5.13 2.38
C ILE A 61 5.37 6.32 3.18
N ILE A 62 6.61 6.26 3.68
CA ILE A 62 7.23 7.35 4.44
C ILE A 62 7.36 8.61 3.56
N LEU A 63 7.83 8.46 2.32
CA LEU A 63 7.93 9.57 1.38
C LEU A 63 6.56 10.21 1.13
N SER A 64 5.52 9.41 0.90
CA SER A 64 4.16 9.92 0.68
C SER A 64 3.64 10.70 1.89
N GLN A 65 3.92 10.22 3.11
CA GLN A 65 3.57 10.93 4.34
C GLN A 65 4.29 12.28 4.46
N GLN A 66 5.58 12.34 4.12
CA GLN A 66 6.34 13.60 4.13
C GLN A 66 5.77 14.60 3.13
N LEU A 67 5.51 14.16 1.89
CA LEU A 67 4.92 15.02 0.86
C LEU A 67 3.55 15.56 1.29
N MET A 68 2.71 14.76 1.95
CA MET A 68 1.43 15.23 2.49
C MET A 68 1.61 16.24 3.63
N GLN A 69 2.60 16.04 4.51
CA GLN A 69 2.89 17.00 5.59
C GLN A 69 3.24 18.38 5.05
N ASP A 70 3.99 18.43 3.94
CA ASP A 70 4.38 19.68 3.29
C ASP A 70 3.22 20.31 2.50
N PHE A 71 2.38 19.48 1.86
CA PHE A 71 1.28 19.95 1.00
C PHE A 71 0.04 20.44 1.78
N ILE A 72 -0.28 19.84 2.93
CA ILE A 72 -1.48 20.21 3.72
C ILE A 72 -1.49 21.71 4.09
N PRO A 73 -0.40 22.30 4.61
CA PRO A 73 -0.35 23.74 4.92
C PRO A 73 -0.63 24.63 3.71
N GLU A 74 -0.12 24.28 2.52
CA GLU A 74 -0.36 25.06 1.29
C GLU A 74 -1.83 25.04 0.90
N VAL A 75 -2.46 23.87 0.94
CA VAL A 75 -3.91 23.73 0.70
C VAL A 75 -4.73 24.53 1.72
N GLN A 76 -4.33 24.50 3.00
CA GLN A 76 -4.98 25.29 4.03
C GLN A 76 -4.83 26.81 3.81
N SER A 77 -3.67 27.27 3.32
CA SER A 77 -3.45 28.69 2.97
C SER A 77 -4.39 29.10 1.84
N LEU A 78 -4.42 28.32 0.76
CA LEU A 78 -5.26 28.59 -0.40
C LEU A 78 -6.76 28.62 -0.04
N ALA A 79 -7.21 27.70 0.83
CA ALA A 79 -8.58 27.67 1.32
C ALA A 79 -8.95 28.92 2.14
N LYS A 80 -8.02 29.42 2.97
CA LYS A 80 -8.20 30.67 3.74
C LYS A 80 -8.27 31.88 2.82
N GLU A 81 -7.38 31.98 1.85
CA GLU A 81 -7.36 33.06 0.86
C GLU A 81 -8.66 33.12 0.05
N LEU A 82 -9.13 31.96 -0.43
CA LEU A 82 -10.40 31.87 -1.15
C LEU A 82 -11.56 32.36 -0.27
N SER A 83 -11.63 31.90 0.98
CA SER A 83 -12.69 32.28 1.92
C SER A 83 -12.70 33.80 2.20
N ALA A 84 -11.53 34.40 2.36
CA ALA A 84 -11.38 35.85 2.53
C ALA A 84 -11.83 36.64 1.28
N SER A 85 -11.51 36.14 0.08
CA SER A 85 -11.92 36.79 -1.18
C SER A 85 -13.44 36.77 -1.39
N ILE A 86 -14.10 35.68 -1.02
CA ILE A 86 -15.57 35.53 -1.09
C ILE A 86 -16.24 36.53 -0.13
N GLU A 87 -15.73 36.62 1.11
CA GLU A 87 -16.27 37.53 2.12
C GLU A 87 -16.11 39.00 1.69
N GLN A 88 -14.93 39.38 1.17
CA GLN A 88 -14.73 40.73 0.62
C GLN A 88 -15.67 41.03 -0.55
N SER A 89 -15.94 40.07 -1.42
CA SER A 89 -16.85 40.24 -2.56
C SER A 89 -18.29 40.48 -2.08
N ARG A 90 -18.76 39.71 -1.09
CA ARG A 90 -20.09 39.89 -0.47
C ARG A 90 -20.25 41.26 0.20
N GLN A 91 -19.22 41.72 0.91
CA GLN A 91 -19.24 43.03 1.57
C GLN A 91 -19.26 44.18 0.56
N LYS A 92 -18.56 44.06 -0.57
CA LYS A 92 -18.60 45.06 -1.66
C LYS A 92 -19.97 45.12 -2.32
N GLU A 93 -20.62 43.98 -2.56
CA GLU A 93 -21.98 43.93 -3.12
C GLU A 93 -23.03 44.53 -2.18
N GLN A 94 -22.89 44.35 -0.86
CA GLN A 94 -23.79 44.94 0.14
C GLN A 94 -23.60 46.45 0.32
N LYS A 95 -22.38 46.97 0.12
CA LYS A 95 -22.09 48.42 0.18
C LYS A 95 -22.52 49.21 -1.06
N ASN A 96 -22.67 48.53 -2.20
CA ASN A 96 -23.08 49.13 -3.47
C ASN A 96 -24.61 49.07 -3.73
N LYS A 97 -25.39 48.58 -2.76
CA LYS A 97 -26.85 48.69 -2.71
C LYS A 97 -27.26 49.79 -1.73
#